data_AF-A0A6P0YIG6-F1
#
_entry.id   AF-A0A6P0YIG6-F1
#
_cell.length_a   1.000
_cell.length_b   1.000
_cell.length_c   1.000
_cell.angle_alpha   90.00
_cell.angle_beta   90.00
_cell.angle_gamma   90.00
#
_symmetry.space_group_name_H-M   'P 1'
#
loop_
_entity.id
_entity.type
_entity.pdbx_description
1 polymer ?
#
loop_
_entity_poly.entity_id
_entity_poly.type
_entity_poly.pdbx_seq_one_letter_code
_entity_poly.pdbx_strand_id
1 'polypeptide(L)' 'EAMNVSEYWIVDVQNLEIIAFAVANGGSRKINQSQVLPGLAISLLEEALQRSCQTNQGQVYPWLLKEFQQK' A
#
# COMPACT_ATOMS: atom_id res chain seq x y z
N GLU A 1 -5.77 -18.19 -16.53
CA GLU A 1 -4.53 -18.48 -15.77
C GLU A 1 -4.71 -17.98 -14.34
N ALA A 2 -4.25 -18.72 -13.33
CA ALA A 2 -4.18 -18.20 -11.97
C ALA A 2 -2.95 -17.28 -11.90
N MET A 3 -3.14 -16.00 -11.57
CA MET A 3 -2.02 -15.09 -11.34
C MET A 3 -1.17 -15.65 -10.21
N ASN A 4 0.09 -16.00 -10.50
CA ASN A 4 1.07 -16.49 -9.53
C ASN A 4 1.59 -15.34 -8.64
N VAL A 5 0.67 -14.57 -8.07
CA VAL A 5 0.95 -13.45 -7.17
C VAL A 5 0.49 -13.84 -5.78
N SER A 6 1.33 -13.58 -4.78
CA SER A 6 0.95 -13.77 -3.37
C SER A 6 0.07 -12.64 -2.85
N GLU A 7 0.10 -11.48 -3.51
CA GLU A 7 -0.55 -10.25 -3.06
C GLU A 7 -0.82 -9.34 -4.27
N TYR A 8 -1.96 -8.66 -4.28
CA TYR A 8 -2.26 -7.60 -5.26
C TYR A 8 -3.00 -6.45 -4.58
N TRP A 9 -2.73 -5.23 -5.04
CA TRP A 9 -3.31 -4.01 -4.48
C TRP A 9 -4.15 -3.31 -5.54
N ILE A 10 -5.28 -2.81 -5.09
CA ILE A 10 -6.14 -1.91 -5.87
C ILE A 10 -5.89 -0.52 -5.31
N VAL A 11 -5.45 0.40 -6.16
CA VAL A 11 -5.22 1.80 -5.81
C VAL A 11 -6.32 2.62 -6.46
N ASP A 12 -7.25 3.13 -5.65
CA ASP A 12 -8.25 4.09 -6.10
C ASP A 12 -7.68 5.50 -5.91
N VAL A 13 -7.11 6.03 -6.99
CA VAL A 13 -6.53 7.38 -7.01
C VAL A 13 -7.57 8.49 -6.93
N GLN A 14 -8.85 8.21 -7.22
CA GLN A 14 -9.91 9.22 -7.15
C GLN A 14 -10.41 9.37 -5.71
N ASN A 15 -10.59 8.26 -5.01
CA ASN A 15 -11.02 8.24 -3.61
C ASN A 15 -9.87 8.26 -2.59
N LEU A 16 -8.62 8.20 -3.06
CA LEU A 16 -7.41 8.12 -2.24
C LEU A 16 -7.42 6.92 -1.28
N GLU A 17 -7.90 5.77 -1.78
CA GLU A 17 -8.06 4.52 -1.04
C GLU A 17 -7.16 3.43 -1.63
N ILE A 18 -6.59 2.58 -0.76
CA ILE A 18 -5.81 1.42 -1.18
C ILE A 18 -6.36 0.17 -0.53
N ILE A 19 -6.80 -0.77 -1.37
CA ILE A 19 -7.33 -2.06 -0.93
C ILE A 19 -6.36 -3.15 -1.32
N ALA A 20 -5.69 -3.72 -0.33
CA ALA A 20 -4.76 -4.82 -0.53
C ALA A 20 -5.42 -6.18 -0.30
N PHE A 21 -5.06 -7.16 -1.13
CA PHE A 21 -5.51 -8.53 -1.00
C PHE A 21 -4.32 -9.48 -1.01
N ALA A 22 -4.28 -10.42 -0.06
CA ALA A 22 -3.40 -11.58 -0.12
C ALA A 22 -4.13 -12.72 -0.84
N VAL A 23 -3.42 -13.41 -1.74
CA VAL A 23 -3.90 -14.62 -2.42
C VAL A 23 -3.40 -15.82 -1.64
N ALA A 24 -4.32 -16.59 -1.07
CA ALA A 24 -4.00 -17.79 -0.31
C ALA A 24 -5.08 -18.85 -0.51
N ASN A 25 -4.66 -20.12 -0.61
CA ASN A 25 -5.55 -21.28 -0.58
C ASN A 25 -6.71 -21.22 -1.61
N GLY A 26 -6.44 -20.72 -2.82
CA GLY A 26 -7.44 -20.62 -3.89
C GLY A 26 -8.43 -19.45 -3.76
N GLY A 27 -8.22 -18.53 -2.82
CA GLY A 27 -9.02 -17.32 -2.66
C GLY A 27 -8.18 -16.07 -2.39
N SER A 28 -8.85 -14.93 -2.28
CA SER A 28 -8.24 -13.67 -1.86
C SER A 28 -8.84 -13.16 -0.55
N ARG A 29 -8.00 -12.59 0.30
CA ARG A 29 -8.40 -12.01 1.59
C ARG A 29 -7.89 -10.57 1.67
N LYS A 30 -8.76 -9.64 2.06
CA LYS A 30 -8.36 -8.25 2.34
C LYS A 30 -7.35 -8.22 3.49
N ILE A 31 -6.27 -7.47 3.30
CA ILE A 31 -5.19 -7.29 4.28
C ILE A 31 -4.99 -5.79 4.56
N ASN A 32 -4.60 -5.48 5.80
CA ASN A 32 -4.26 -4.11 6.21
C ASN A 32 -2.75 -3.90 6.36
N GLN A 33 -1.97 -4.97 6.21
CA GLN A 33 -0.52 -4.98 6.25
C GLN A 33 -0.02 -5.89 5.13
N SER A 34 1.03 -5.48 4.44
CA SER A 34 1.62 -6.29 3.38
C SER A 34 2.24 -7.56 3.94
N GLN A 35 2.05 -8.68 3.24
CA GLN A 35 2.70 -9.94 3.54
C GLN A 35 4.03 -10.09 2.79
N VAL A 36 4.18 -9.40 1.65
CA VAL A 36 5.43 -9.35 0.88
C VAL A 36 6.42 -8.31 1.39
N LEU A 37 5.94 -7.24 2.04
CA LEU A 37 6.75 -6.20 2.66
C LEU A 37 6.44 -6.14 4.17
N PRO A 38 7.14 -6.92 5.00
CA PRO A 38 6.92 -6.93 6.44
C PRO A 38 7.03 -5.54 7.04
N GLY A 39 6.10 -5.17 7.92
CA GLY A 39 6.07 -3.85 8.54
C GLY A 39 5.31 -2.77 7.74
N LEU A 40 5.01 -3.01 6.46
CA LEU A 40 4.29 -2.05 5.63
C LEU A 40 2.78 -2.10 5.89
N ALA A 41 2.27 -1.10 6.61
CA ALA A 41 0.82 -0.89 6.75
C ALA A 41 0.25 -0.27 5.47
N ILE A 42 -0.89 -0.78 4.99
CA ILE A 42 -1.55 -0.25 3.78
C ILE A 42 -2.05 1.17 4.01
N SER A 43 -2.50 1.48 5.24
CA SER A 43 -2.89 2.83 5.64
C SER A 43 -1.75 3.86 5.56
N LEU A 44 -0.48 3.44 5.66
CA LEU A 44 0.66 4.34 5.43
C LEU A 44 0.78 4.72 3.94
N LEU A 45 0.45 3.79 3.04
CA LEU A 45 0.43 4.07 1.60
C LEU A 45 -0.73 4.99 1.23
N GLU A 46 -1.90 4.84 1.87
CA GLU A 46 -3.03 5.77 1.71
C GLU A 46 -2.66 7.18 2.16
N GLU A 47 -1.99 7.33 3.30
CA GLU A 47 -1.50 8.63 3.77
C GLU A 47 -0.47 9.24 2.80
N ALA A 48 0.42 8.41 2.23
CA ALA A 48 1.36 8.85 1.21
C ALA A 48 0.65 9.33 -0.06
N LEU A 49 -0.39 8.61 -0.50
CA LEU A 49 -1.21 8.97 -1.65
C LEU A 49 -1.94 10.30 -1.42
N GLN A 50 -2.56 10.47 -0.25
CA GLN A 50 -3.22 11.72 0.14
C GLN A 50 -2.24 12.90 0.16
N ARG A 51 -1.05 12.72 0.76
CA ARG A 51 0.00 13.74 0.78
C ARG A 51 0.51 14.08 -0.62
N SER A 52 0.58 13.09 -1.52
CA SER A 52 0.99 13.31 -2.92
C SER A 52 -0.01 14.14 -3.72
N CYS A 53 -1.28 14.18 -3.34
CA CYS A 53 -2.28 15.03 -3.98
C CYS A 53 -2.27 16.47 -3.45
N GLN A 54 -1.81 16.68 -2.21
CA GLN A 54 -1.83 17.99 -1.54
C GLN A 54 -0.49 18.74 -1.59
N THR A 55 0.63 18.02 -1.73
CA THR A 55 1.99 18.58 -1.63
C THR A 55 2.78 18.30 -2.91
N ASN A 56 3.71 19.20 -3.25
CA ASN A 56 4.67 18.97 -4.33
C ASN A 56 5.40 17.64 -4.11
N GLN A 57 5.33 16.73 -5.09
CA GLN A 57 5.75 15.32 -4.99
C GLN A 57 7.17 15.14 -4.39
N GLY A 58 8.06 16.13 -4.55
CA GLY A 58 9.43 16.10 -4.01
C GLY A 58 9.55 16.02 -2.48
N GLN A 59 8.49 16.31 -1.71
CA GLN A 59 8.51 16.24 -0.24
C GLN A 59 7.88 14.95 0.34
N VAL A 60 7.11 14.21 -0.46
CA VAL A 60 6.43 12.99 0.01
C VAL A 60 7.39 11.81 0.10
N TYR A 61 8.29 11.64 -0.89
CA TYR A 61 9.25 10.54 -0.88
C TYR A 61 10.21 10.55 0.33
N PRO A 62 10.84 11.68 0.72
CA PRO A 62 11.71 11.72 1.89
C PRO A 62 10.95 11.46 3.19
N TRP A 63 9.68 11.88 3.28
CA TRP A 63 8.84 11.60 4.45
C TRP A 63 8.51 10.10 4.52
N LEU A 64 8.05 9.50 3.43
CA LEU A 64 7.69 8.07 3.40
C LEU A 64 8.88 7.17 3.78
N LEU A 65 10.09 7.51 3.31
CA LEU A 65 11.32 6.80 3.69
C LEU A 65 11.60 6.89 5.20
N LYS A 66 11.33 8.04 5.84
CA LYS A 66 11.46 8.18 7.30
C LYS A 66 10.44 7.32 8.05
N GLU A 67 9.22 7.20 7.53
CA GLU A 67 8.20 6.34 8.14
C GLU A 67 8.61 4.86 8.11
N PHE A 68 9.28 4.41 7.04
CA PHE A 68 9.85 3.05 6.97
C PHE A 68 11.04 2.82 7.92
N GLN A 69 11.73 3.88 8.33
CA GLN A 69 12.86 3.78 9.26
C GLN A 69 12.45 3.82 10.74
N GLN A 70 11.25 4.33 11.04
CA GLN A 70 10.74 4.49 12.41
C GLN A 70 9.91 3.30 12.90
N LYS A 71 9.58 2.35 12.02
CA LYS A 71 8.86 1.10 12.34
C LYS A 71 9.76 -0.11 12.14
#